data_AF-A0AAW1QZH7-F1
#
_entry.id   AF-A0AAW1QZH7-F1
#
_cell.length_a   1.000
_cell.length_b   1.000
_cell.length_c   1.000
_cell.angle_alpha   90.00
_cell.angle_beta   90.00
_cell.angle_gamma   90.00
#
_symmetry.space_group_name_H-M   'P 1'
#
loop_
_entity.id
_entity.type
_entity.pdbx_description
1 polymer ?
#
loop_
_entity_poly.entity_id
_entity_poly.type
_entity_poly.pdbx_seq_one_letter_code
_entity_poly.pdbx_strand_id
1 'polypeptide(L)'
;MEPQAAYRTLLRLLKRHLGGAANSRPWLEHVASEFRSSAGLSAAELDSRLQLLKDYVFLLQHTHEHLDLLLSYNIGIDRDARQRDTMRRSAASVGLQLPEVLRDPVSHKYGVSSRDTSGERAKLARHAYDDSSGGGGRGRQR
;
A
#
# COMPACT_ATOMS: atom_id res chain seq x y z
N MET A 1 4.06 -4.24 33.20
CA MET A 1 4.17 -3.47 31.95
C MET A 1 3.74 -2.05 32.26
N GLU A 2 4.68 -1.11 32.26
CA GLU A 2 4.41 0.32 32.39
C GLU A 2 3.53 0.82 31.23
N PRO A 3 2.64 1.82 31.43
CA PRO A 3 1.74 2.35 30.38
C PRO A 3 2.48 2.76 29.10
N GLN A 4 3.66 3.36 29.27
CA GLN A 4 4.51 3.82 28.18
C GLN A 4 5.07 2.65 27.35
N ALA A 5 5.36 1.51 27.98
CA ALA A 5 5.88 0.33 27.29
C ALA A 5 4.78 -0.33 26.43
N ALA A 6 3.56 -0.42 26.95
CA ALA A 6 2.41 -0.94 26.21
C ALA A 6 2.07 -0.04 25.01
N TYR A 7 2.06 1.28 25.19
CA TYR A 7 1.88 2.26 24.11
C TYR A 7 2.92 2.10 22.99
N ARG A 8 4.22 2.08 23.33
CA ARG A 8 5.31 1.91 22.36
C ARG A 8 5.24 0.58 21.62
N THR A 9 4.73 -0.45 22.28
CA THR A 9 4.54 -1.78 21.67
C THR A 9 3.39 -1.74 20.67
N LEU A 10 2.26 -1.13 21.04
CA LEU A 10 1.13 -0.93 20.13
C LEU A 10 1.54 -0.14 18.88
N LEU A 11 2.25 0.98 19.03
CA LEU A 11 2.68 1.78 17.87
C LEU A 11 3.62 1.01 16.94
N ARG A 12 4.53 0.20 17.50
CA ARG A 12 5.42 -0.65 16.69
C ARG A 12 4.65 -1.72 15.93
N LEU A 13 3.68 -2.36 16.57
CA LEU A 13 2.82 -3.36 15.95
C LEU A 13 1.98 -2.75 14.82
N LEU A 14 1.32 -1.61 15.08
CA LEU A 14 0.54 -0.90 14.06
C LEU A 14 1.40 -0.52 12.85
N LYS A 15 2.61 0.01 13.10
CA LYS A 15 3.54 0.37 12.01
C LYS A 15 4.02 -0.85 11.22
N ARG A 16 4.24 -1.99 11.88
CA ARG A 16 4.68 -3.24 11.23
C ARG A 16 3.57 -3.82 10.35
N HIS A 17 2.33 -3.76 10.82
CA HIS A 17 1.24 -4.56 10.27
C HIS A 17 0.28 -3.79 9.35
N LEU A 18 0.06 -2.47 9.53
CA LEU A 18 -0.82 -1.69 8.65
C LEU A 18 -0.20 -1.31 7.29
N GLY A 19 0.94 -1.90 6.93
CA GLY A 19 1.63 -1.62 5.67
C GLY A 19 2.20 -0.19 5.60
N GLY A 20 2.58 0.23 4.39
CA GLY A 20 3.36 1.45 4.12
C GLY A 20 2.87 2.72 4.83
N ALA A 21 3.81 3.64 5.09
CA ALA A 21 3.64 4.82 5.96
C ALA A 21 2.40 5.69 5.70
N ALA A 22 1.79 5.61 4.52
CA ALA A 22 0.55 6.33 4.18
C ALA A 22 -0.70 5.76 4.89
N ASN A 23 -0.83 4.44 4.99
CA ASN A 23 -2.01 3.79 5.59
C ASN A 23 -1.96 3.74 7.12
N SER A 24 -0.76 3.78 7.70
CA SER A 24 -0.56 3.73 9.15
C SER A 24 -0.69 5.10 9.83
N ARG A 25 -0.48 6.21 9.12
CA ARG A 25 -0.52 7.58 9.69
C ARG A 25 -1.84 7.92 10.40
N PRO A 26 -3.02 7.78 9.77
CA PRO A 26 -4.29 8.14 10.43
C PRO A 26 -4.54 7.34 11.71
N TRP A 27 -4.15 6.06 11.69
CA TRP A 27 -4.27 5.18 12.85
C TRP A 27 -3.32 5.58 13.99
N LEU A 28 -2.06 5.89 13.67
CA LEU A 28 -1.08 6.34 14.67
C LEU A 28 -1.51 7.68 15.29
N GLU A 29 -2.05 8.60 14.49
CA GLU A 29 -2.59 9.87 14.96
C GLU A 29 -3.78 9.68 15.89
N HIS A 30 -4.71 8.78 15.52
CA HIS A 30 -5.87 8.46 16.36
C HIS A 30 -5.45 7.87 17.72
N VAL A 31 -4.53 6.90 17.72
CA VAL A 31 -4.02 6.32 18.98
C VAL A 31 -3.29 7.38 19.80
N ALA A 32 -2.55 8.29 19.16
CA ALA A 32 -1.90 9.40 19.86
C ALA A 32 -2.89 10.46 20.38
N SER A 33 -4.04 10.69 19.74
CA SER A 33 -5.08 11.57 20.27
C SER A 33 -5.79 10.95 21.47
N GLU A 34 -6.09 9.65 21.43
CA GLU A 34 -6.71 8.94 22.55
C GLU A 34 -5.83 8.96 23.82
N PHE A 35 -4.51 8.76 23.66
CA PHE A 35 -3.56 8.85 24.76
C PHE A 35 -3.40 10.26 25.35
N ARG A 36 -3.50 11.29 24.51
CA ARG A 36 -3.48 12.69 24.98
C ARG A 36 -4.78 13.04 25.70
N SER A 37 -5.91 12.53 25.22
CA SER A 37 -7.23 12.70 25.83
C SER A 37 -7.30 12.06 27.22
N SER A 38 -6.51 11.02 27.51
CA SER A 38 -6.47 10.39 28.83
C SER A 38 -5.74 11.16 29.94
N ALA A 39 -5.15 12.34 29.66
CA ALA A 39 -4.34 13.08 30.64
C ALA A 39 -5.11 13.66 31.84
N GLY A 40 -6.45 13.64 31.83
CA GLY A 40 -7.31 14.18 32.90
C GLY A 40 -8.18 13.15 33.63
N LEU A 41 -7.93 11.85 33.44
CA LEU A 41 -8.76 10.78 34.00
C LEU A 41 -8.39 10.42 35.44
N SER A 42 -9.35 9.87 36.17
CA SER A 42 -9.12 9.30 37.49
C SER A 42 -8.22 8.05 37.43
N ALA A 43 -7.59 7.69 38.56
CA ALA A 43 -6.70 6.53 38.63
C ALA A 43 -7.39 5.21 38.19
N ALA A 44 -8.66 5.01 38.57
CA ALA A 44 -9.42 3.81 38.19
C ALA A 44 -9.73 3.75 36.69
N GLU A 45 -9.97 4.90 36.05
CA GLU A 45 -10.17 4.99 34.60
C GLU A 45 -8.87 4.82 33.83
N LEU A 46 -7.74 5.25 34.38
CA LEU A 46 -6.42 4.99 33.80
C LEU A 46 -6.09 3.50 33.82
N ASP A 47 -6.38 2.81 34.93
CA ASP A 47 -6.16 1.37 35.04
C ASP A 47 -7.02 0.57 34.07
N SER A 48 -8.30 0.94 33.91
CA SER A 48 -9.20 0.28 32.95
C SER A 48 -8.76 0.50 31.50
N ARG A 49 -8.33 1.72 31.15
CA ARG A 49 -7.77 2.00 29.81
C ARG A 49 -6.44 1.29 29.56
N LEU A 50 -5.60 1.18 30.57
CA LEU A 50 -4.35 0.45 30.49
C LEU A 50 -4.59 -1.05 30.29
N GLN A 51 -5.62 -1.61 30.94
CA GLN A 51 -6.01 -2.99 30.70
C GLN A 51 -6.54 -3.18 29.27
N LEU A 52 -7.44 -2.31 28.83
CA LEU A 52 -7.97 -2.33 27.45
C LEU A 52 -6.85 -2.27 26.41
N LEU A 53 -5.85 -1.42 26.63
CA LEU A 53 -4.67 -1.31 25.77
C LEU A 53 -3.89 -2.64 25.70
N LYS A 54 -3.67 -3.30 26.85
CA LYS A 54 -2.98 -4.60 26.89
C LYS A 54 -3.75 -5.66 26.12
N ASP A 55 -5.08 -5.68 26.29
CA ASP A 55 -5.96 -6.63 25.61
C ASP A 55 -5.92 -6.42 24.09
N TYR A 56 -5.90 -5.16 23.63
CA TYR A 56 -5.71 -4.86 22.21
C TYR A 56 -4.34 -5.27 21.69
N VAL A 57 -3.26 -5.01 22.43
CA VAL A 57 -1.92 -5.45 22.03
C VAL A 57 -1.87 -6.98 21.89
N PHE A 58 -2.43 -7.70 22.86
CA PHE A 58 -2.53 -9.15 22.84
C PHE A 58 -3.31 -9.65 21.62
N LEU A 59 -4.51 -9.11 21.38
CA LEU A 59 -5.35 -9.48 20.24
C LEU A 59 -4.64 -9.20 18.91
N LEU A 60 -4.05 -8.03 18.76
CA LEU A 60 -3.41 -7.61 17.52
C LEU A 60 -2.18 -8.45 17.22
N GLN A 61 -1.40 -8.82 18.25
CA GLN A 61 -0.26 -9.70 18.07
C GLN A 61 -0.69 -11.11 17.63
N HIS A 62 -1.64 -11.73 18.33
CA HIS A 62 -2.07 -13.10 18.00
C HIS A 62 -2.79 -13.21 16.65
N THR A 63 -3.63 -12.23 16.31
CA THR A 63 -4.27 -12.20 14.98
C THR A 63 -3.25 -12.15 13.86
N HIS A 64 -2.16 -11.41 14.03
CA HIS A 64 -1.08 -11.36 13.04
C HIS A 64 -0.21 -12.61 13.03
N GLU A 65 0.07 -13.22 14.18
CA GLU A 65 0.75 -14.53 14.24
C GLU A 65 -0.05 -15.61 13.48
N HIS A 66 -1.37 -15.63 13.64
CA HIS A 66 -2.25 -16.54 12.89
C HIS A 66 -2.28 -16.20 11.40
N LEU A 67 -2.29 -14.92 11.03
CA LEU A 67 -2.24 -14.49 9.63
C LEU A 67 -0.92 -14.92 8.98
N ASP A 68 0.21 -14.70 9.64
CA ASP A 68 1.54 -15.12 9.17
C ASP A 68 1.59 -16.65 9.00
N LEU A 69 1.00 -17.40 9.93
CA LEU A 69 0.89 -18.86 9.83
C LEU A 69 0.07 -19.26 8.60
N LEU A 70 -1.12 -18.69 8.38
CA LEU A 70 -1.95 -19.00 7.22
C LEU A 70 -1.23 -18.69 5.90
N LEU A 71 -0.56 -17.53 5.82
CA LEU A 71 0.24 -17.15 4.66
C LEU A 71 1.41 -18.13 4.42
N SER A 72 2.02 -18.67 5.49
CA SER A 72 3.08 -19.67 5.36
C SER A 72 2.60 -20.97 4.71
N TYR A 73 1.35 -21.37 4.97
CA TYR A 73 0.67 -22.48 4.30
C TYR A 73 0.11 -22.10 2.92
N ASN A 74 0.44 -20.91 2.42
CA ASN A 74 -0.08 -20.37 1.17
C ASN A 74 -1.62 -20.25 1.15
N ILE A 75 -2.23 -20.08 2.33
CA ILE A 75 -3.66 -19.83 2.49
C ILE A 75 -3.84 -18.31 2.53
N GLY A 76 -4.70 -17.77 1.65
CA GLY A 76 -4.91 -16.32 1.52
C GLY A 76 -4.04 -15.63 0.47
N ILE A 77 -3.13 -16.35 -0.19
CA ILE A 77 -2.46 -15.88 -1.42
C ILE A 77 -3.34 -16.25 -2.61
N ASP A 78 -3.62 -15.28 -3.49
CA ASP A 78 -4.35 -15.52 -4.73
C ASP A 78 -3.57 -16.56 -5.59
N ARG A 79 -4.12 -17.78 -5.64
CA ARG A 79 -3.52 -18.91 -6.36
C ARG A 79 -3.34 -18.59 -7.84
N ASP A 80 -4.28 -17.86 -8.43
CA ASP A 80 -4.23 -17.50 -9.84
C ASP A 80 -3.12 -16.48 -10.10
N ALA A 81 -2.96 -15.49 -9.22
CA ALA A 81 -1.86 -14.53 -9.31
C ALA A 81 -0.49 -15.21 -9.20
N ARG A 82 -0.33 -16.16 -8.26
CA ARG A 82 0.94 -16.89 -8.08
C ARG A 82 1.23 -17.85 -9.25
N GLN A 83 0.20 -18.49 -9.80
CA GLN A 83 0.34 -19.34 -10.97
C GLN A 83 0.76 -18.52 -12.20
N ARG A 84 0.18 -17.35 -12.40
CA ARG A 84 0.58 -16.41 -13.47
C ARG A 84 2.03 -15.95 -13.31
N ASP A 85 2.46 -15.60 -12.10
CA ASP A 85 3.85 -15.20 -11.84
C ASP A 85 4.83 -16.34 -12.16
N THR A 86 4.51 -17.57 -11.75
CA THR A 86 5.31 -18.76 -12.09
C THR A 86 5.38 -18.94 -13.62
N MET A 87 4.25 -18.90 -14.32
CA MET A 87 4.21 -19.03 -15.78
C MET A 87 5.01 -17.92 -16.47
N ARG A 88 4.94 -16.68 -15.97
CA ARG A 88 5.71 -15.54 -16.50
C ARG A 88 7.21 -15.78 -16.36
N ARG A 89 7.67 -16.30 -15.21
CA ARG A 89 9.08 -16.65 -14.97
C ARG A 89 9.53 -17.80 -15.87
N SER A 90 8.72 -18.85 -16.00
CA SER A 90 9.01 -19.98 -16.89
C SER A 90 9.10 -19.55 -18.34
N ALA A 91 8.14 -18.77 -18.85
CA ALA A 91 8.17 -18.22 -20.20
C ALA A 91 9.44 -17.37 -20.43
N ALA A 92 9.77 -16.47 -19.51
CA ALA A 92 10.95 -15.62 -19.64
C ALA A 92 12.25 -16.43 -19.68
N SER A 93 12.33 -17.54 -18.92
CA SER A 93 13.52 -18.41 -18.92
C SER A 93 13.79 -19.10 -20.25
N VAL A 94 12.75 -19.29 -21.08
CA VAL A 94 12.84 -19.86 -22.43
C VAL A 94 12.77 -18.78 -23.52
N GLY A 95 12.91 -17.50 -23.17
CA GLY A 95 12.85 -16.38 -24.12
C GLY A 95 11.45 -16.07 -24.65
N LEU A 96 10.41 -16.64 -24.05
CA LEU A 96 9.01 -16.43 -24.41
C LEU A 96 8.37 -15.40 -23.48
N GLN A 97 7.26 -14.81 -23.93
CA GLN A 97 6.48 -13.90 -23.12
C GLN A 97 5.07 -14.43 -22.90
N LEU A 98 4.51 -14.15 -21.73
CA LEU A 98 3.13 -14.52 -21.42
C LEU A 98 2.15 -13.69 -22.29
N PRO A 99 1.08 -14.29 -22.86
CA PRO A 99 0.06 -13.54 -23.59
C PRO A 99 -0.61 -12.46 -22.74
N GLU A 100 -0.98 -11.33 -23.35
CA GLU A 100 -1.54 -10.15 -22.66
C GLU A 100 -2.84 -10.46 -21.89
N VAL A 101 -3.65 -11.38 -22.42
CA VAL A 101 -4.87 -11.93 -21.78
C VAL A 101 -4.62 -12.61 -20.43
N LEU A 102 -3.39 -13.10 -20.19
CA LEU A 102 -2.98 -13.72 -18.93
C LEU A 102 -2.18 -12.77 -18.03
N ARG A 103 -1.80 -11.58 -18.52
CA ARG A 103 -1.11 -10.56 -17.72
C ARG A 103 -2.08 -9.78 -16.84
N ASP A 104 -3.26 -9.42 -17.37
CA ASP A 104 -4.24 -8.57 -16.67
C ASP A 104 -5.63 -9.23 -16.56
N PRO A 105 -6.06 -9.68 -15.38
CA PRO A 105 -7.32 -10.41 -15.20
C PRO A 105 -8.57 -9.56 -15.40
N VAL A 106 -8.44 -8.23 -15.44
CA VAL A 106 -9.56 -7.29 -15.60
C VAL A 106 -9.99 -7.16 -17.07
N SER A 107 -9.07 -7.40 -18.03
CA SER A 107 -9.33 -7.13 -19.46
C SER A 107 -10.24 -8.15 -20.15
N HIS A 108 -10.41 -9.34 -19.59
CA HIS A 108 -11.10 -10.45 -20.26
C HIS A 108 -12.52 -10.72 -19.75
N LYS A 109 -12.87 -10.27 -18.53
CA LYS A 109 -14.24 -10.43 -18.01
C LYS A 109 -15.23 -9.39 -18.56
N TYR A 110 -14.72 -8.25 -19.02
CA TYR A 110 -15.47 -7.24 -19.75
C TYR A 110 -14.69 -7.02 -21.03
N GLY A 111 -15.25 -7.31 -22.20
CA GLY A 111 -14.56 -7.25 -23.50
C GLY A 111 -14.09 -5.84 -23.89
N VAL A 112 -13.22 -5.23 -23.10
CA VAL A 112 -12.58 -3.97 -23.36
C VAL A 112 -11.31 -4.31 -24.12
N SER A 113 -11.46 -4.37 -25.44
CA SER A 113 -10.32 -4.33 -26.37
C SER A 113 -9.49 -3.12 -26.00
N SER A 114 -8.28 -3.37 -25.46
CA SER A 114 -7.24 -2.36 -25.33
C SER A 114 -6.93 -1.86 -26.74
N ARG A 115 -7.65 -0.83 -27.18
CA ARG A 115 -7.21 -0.01 -28.31
C ARG A 115 -5.97 0.72 -27.82
N ASP A 116 -4.85 0.39 -28.45
CA ASP A 116 -3.51 0.97 -28.30
C ASP A 116 -3.47 2.46 -27.90
N THR A 117 -3.62 2.76 -26.61
CA THR A 117 -3.41 4.12 -26.08
C THR A 117 -1.92 4.46 -25.94
N SER A 118 -1.04 3.46 -26.10
CA SER A 118 0.41 3.59 -26.10
C SER A 118 0.93 4.25 -27.38
N GLY A 119 0.33 3.97 -28.54
CA GLY A 119 0.70 4.61 -29.82
C GLY A 119 0.19 6.05 -29.95
N GLU A 120 -0.98 6.34 -29.38
CA GLU A 120 -1.64 7.64 -29.52
C GLU A 120 -1.07 8.70 -28.56
N ARG A 121 -0.69 8.32 -27.33
CA ARG A 121 0.00 9.22 -26.38
C ARG A 121 1.39 9.64 -26.88
N ALA A 122 2.09 8.77 -27.60
CA ALA A 122 3.39 9.10 -28.19
C ALA A 122 3.28 10.06 -29.39
N LYS A 123 2.15 10.06 -30.11
CA LYS A 123 1.88 11.01 -31.20
C LYS A 123 1.45 12.38 -30.66
N LEU A 124 0.64 12.43 -29.60
CA LEU A 124 0.28 13.69 -28.93
C LEU A 124 1.51 14.37 -28.29
N ALA A 125 2.45 13.62 -27.72
CA ALA A 125 3.65 14.18 -27.10
C ALA A 125 4.64 14.79 -28.13
N ARG A 126 4.67 14.29 -29.38
CA ARG A 126 5.49 14.89 -30.44
C ARG A 126 4.90 16.19 -30.97
N HIS A 127 3.58 16.28 -31.08
CA HIS A 127 2.93 17.50 -31.56
C HIS A 127 2.98 18.65 -30.54
N ALA A 128 3.07 18.34 -29.25
CA ALA A 128 3.18 19.34 -28.18
C ALA A 128 4.57 19.97 -28.04
N TYR A 129 5.62 19.41 -28.65
CA TYR A 129 6.98 19.94 -28.56
C TYR A 129 7.38 20.82 -29.76
N ASP A 130 6.69 20.68 -30.90
CA ASP A 130 7.00 21.45 -32.13
C ASP A 130 6.35 22.85 -32.15
N ASP A 131 5.32 23.09 -31.32
CA ASP A 131 4.59 24.37 -31.27
C ASP A 131 5.21 25.41 -30.28
N SER A 132 6.33 25.08 -29.64
CA SER A 132 7.02 25.94 -28.66
C SER A 132 8.30 26.61 -29.22
N SER A 133 8.70 26.29 -30.45
CA SER A 133 9.90 26.85 -31.09
C SER A 133 9.55 27.95 -32.11
N GLY A 134 8.99 29.06 -31.64
CA GLY A 134 8.60 30.19 -32.49
C GLY A 134 8.83 31.57 -31.85
N GLY A 135 10.04 32.11 -32.02
CA GLY A 135 10.23 33.56 -32.22
C GLY A 135 10.27 34.51 -31.01
N GLY A 136 11.30 34.43 -30.17
CA GLY A 136 11.67 35.51 -29.24
C GLY A 136 12.52 36.59 -29.94
N GLY A 137 11.87 37.56 -30.56
CA GLY A 137 12.48 38.70 -31.24
C GLY A 137 13.21 39.69 -30.30
N ARG A 138 14.34 40.20 -30.79
CA ARG A 138 15.29 41.12 -30.16
C ARG A 138 14.67 42.47 -29.78
N GLY A 139 15.11 43.05 -28.65
CA GLY A 139 14.90 44.47 -28.36
C GLY A 139 15.61 44.99 -27.10
N ARG A 140 16.21 46.19 -27.24
CA ARG A 140 16.81 47.13 -26.25
C ARG A 140 18.34 47.10 -26.16
N GLN A 141 19.04 48.06 -26.78
CA GLN A 141 19.32 49.44 -26.33
C GLN A 141 20.16 49.50 -25.05
N ARG A 142 21.45 49.83 -25.20
CA ARG A 142 22.09 51.06 -24.72
C ARG A 142 23.44 51.24 -25.39
#